data_AF-A0AAR5NYL6-F1
#
_entry.id   AF-A0AAR5NYL6-F1
#
_cell.length_a   1.000
_cell.length_b   1.000
_cell.length_c   1.000
_cell.angle_alpha   90.00
_cell.angle_beta   90.00
_cell.angle_gamma   90.00
#
_symmetry.space_group_name_H-M   'P 1'
#
loop_
_entity.id
_entity.type
_entity.pdbx_description
1 polymer ?
#
loop_
_entity_poly.entity_id
_entity_poly.type
_entity_poly.pdbx_seq_one_letter_code
_entity_poly.pdbx_strand_id
1 'polypeptide(L)'
;MVDNSTVSFSNPVRQSLFTYEDSVKMRPKAEAAADRLKEIFPGVKSKGVQLTIPMPGHTVSESTVEQTTKSVAVLTDLIKESDVVFLLMDSRESRWLPAMLGSFYNKIVINAALGFDSYLVMRHGAQAGNASSDASPKELKGFQFIEGRNLGCYFCNDVTAPGDSVKNRTLDQQCTVTRPGIAQIAGALAVELAVSLLQHSDGLNASAFYKLKCSPDDLPPEVERQCLLGLLPHSIRGFLPSFTNILPATIKYDKCVACSHSILQEYESEGLEFLLKVFNSSKHLEDVAKLTALLESFDFNQVMELSDEVSD
;
A
#
# COMPACT_ATOMS: atom_id res chain seq x y z
N MET A 1 13.80 9.55 -4.33
CA MET A 1 12.49 9.67 -5.01
C MET A 1 12.57 8.91 -6.32
N VAL A 2 11.49 8.22 -6.69
CA VAL A 2 11.42 7.34 -7.88
C VAL A 2 10.16 7.73 -8.66
N ASP A 3 10.31 8.15 -9.91
CA ASP A 3 9.22 8.56 -10.81
C ASP A 3 9.73 8.50 -12.26
N ASN A 4 8.94 8.03 -13.22
CA ASN A 4 9.36 7.95 -14.63
C ASN A 4 8.95 9.17 -15.47
N SER A 5 8.10 10.03 -14.94
CA SER A 5 7.42 11.09 -15.68
C SER A 5 8.14 12.44 -15.59
N THR A 6 7.69 13.38 -16.42
CA THR A 6 8.15 14.77 -16.44
C THR A 6 7.11 15.70 -15.84
N VAL A 7 7.54 16.86 -15.34
CA VAL A 7 6.63 17.89 -14.82
C VAL A 7 5.79 18.47 -15.96
N SER A 8 4.47 18.40 -15.86
CA SER A 8 3.52 18.99 -16.81
C SER A 8 2.95 20.32 -16.30
N PHE A 9 2.33 21.12 -17.18
CA PHE A 9 1.76 22.43 -16.81
C PHE A 9 0.69 22.37 -15.70
N SER A 10 -0.02 21.24 -15.56
CA SER A 10 -1.03 21.08 -14.52
C SER A 10 -0.47 20.61 -13.18
N ASN A 11 0.82 20.24 -13.10
CA ASN A 11 1.43 19.70 -11.88
C ASN A 11 1.71 20.76 -10.81
N PRO A 12 2.28 21.95 -11.09
CA PRO A 12 2.69 22.91 -10.05
C PRO A 12 1.55 23.35 -9.11
N VAL A 13 0.30 23.34 -9.58
CA VAL A 13 -0.87 23.73 -8.75
C VAL A 13 -1.36 22.61 -7.81
N ARG A 14 -0.79 21.40 -7.90
CA ARG A 14 -1.18 20.22 -7.10
C ARG A 14 0.01 19.52 -6.44
N GLN A 15 1.21 19.68 -6.98
CA GLN A 15 2.44 18.99 -6.58
C GLN A 15 3.45 20.04 -6.09
N SER A 16 3.48 20.24 -4.78
CA SER A 16 4.07 21.41 -4.11
C SER A 16 5.58 21.60 -4.27
N LEU A 17 6.30 20.63 -4.84
CA LEU A 17 7.74 20.76 -5.11
C LEU A 17 8.04 21.38 -6.48
N PHE A 18 7.07 21.44 -7.40
CA PHE A 18 7.32 21.88 -8.77
C PHE A 18 6.87 23.31 -9.02
N THR A 19 7.62 23.99 -9.87
CA THR A 19 7.33 25.37 -10.32
C THR A 19 6.84 25.37 -11.77
N TYR A 20 6.31 26.51 -12.22
CA TYR A 20 6.00 26.73 -13.65
C TYR A 20 7.24 26.56 -14.54
N GLU A 21 8.41 26.97 -14.07
CA GLU A 21 9.65 26.81 -14.83
C GLU A 21 10.01 25.34 -15.07
N ASP A 22 9.78 24.47 -14.06
CA ASP A 22 10.04 23.04 -14.20
C ASP A 22 9.15 22.40 -15.27
N SER A 23 7.90 22.89 -15.43
CA SER A 23 6.98 22.40 -16.47
C SER A 23 7.33 22.91 -17.87
N VAL A 24 7.76 24.17 -18.01
CA VAL A 24 8.26 24.70 -19.29
C VAL A 24 9.48 23.90 -19.78
N LYS A 25 10.37 23.51 -18.85
CA LYS A 25 11.56 22.72 -19.13
C LYS A 25 11.31 21.22 -19.24
N MET A 26 10.08 20.75 -19.00
CA MET A 26 9.72 19.33 -18.98
C MET A 26 10.69 18.49 -18.13
N ARG A 27 11.10 19.02 -16.97
CA ARG A 27 12.12 18.36 -16.14
C ARG A 27 11.64 16.99 -15.68
N PRO A 28 12.52 15.97 -15.60
CA PRO A 28 12.20 14.71 -14.93
C PRO A 28 11.74 14.96 -13.50
N LYS A 29 10.57 14.44 -13.12
CA LYS A 29 9.96 14.73 -11.80
C LYS A 29 10.86 14.30 -10.64
N ALA A 30 11.46 13.11 -10.73
CA ALA A 30 12.29 12.56 -9.67
C ALA A 30 13.50 13.47 -9.37
N GLU A 31 14.17 13.96 -10.41
CA GLU A 31 15.33 14.85 -10.29
C GLU A 31 14.92 16.25 -9.84
N ALA A 32 13.90 16.83 -10.47
CA ALA A 32 13.39 18.15 -10.11
C ALA A 32 12.95 18.18 -8.63
N ALA A 33 12.25 17.16 -8.15
CA ALA A 33 11.84 17.09 -6.75
C ALA A 33 13.03 16.97 -5.79
N ALA A 34 14.06 16.20 -6.15
CA ALA A 34 15.27 16.09 -5.34
C ALA A 34 16.01 17.44 -5.23
N ASP A 35 16.12 18.18 -6.32
CA ASP A 35 16.76 19.51 -6.31
C ASP A 35 15.95 20.53 -5.51
N ARG A 36 14.63 20.54 -5.67
CA ARG A 36 13.72 21.44 -4.95
C ARG A 36 13.75 21.21 -3.44
N LEU A 37 13.95 19.97 -3.00
CA LEU A 37 14.19 19.68 -1.57
C LEU A 37 15.50 20.31 -1.07
N LYS A 38 16.57 20.27 -1.86
CA LYS A 38 17.86 20.91 -1.50
C LYS A 38 17.78 22.43 -1.49
N GLU A 39 16.94 23.01 -2.35
CA GLU A 39 16.64 24.45 -2.32
C GLU A 39 15.92 24.86 -1.03
N ILE A 40 14.97 24.04 -0.56
CA ILE A 40 14.26 24.28 0.71
C ILE A 40 15.21 24.12 1.91
N PHE A 41 15.97 23.04 1.95
CA PHE A 41 16.95 22.80 3.01
C PHE A 41 18.21 22.10 2.46
N PRO A 42 19.34 22.84 2.31
CA PRO A 42 20.56 22.29 1.71
C PRO A 42 21.19 21.10 2.45
N GLY A 43 20.85 20.91 3.73
CA GLY A 43 21.33 19.77 4.52
C GLY A 43 20.68 18.44 4.16
N VAL A 44 19.61 18.43 3.35
CA VAL A 44 18.92 17.20 2.95
C VAL A 44 19.74 16.39 1.95
N LYS A 45 19.87 15.08 2.19
CA LYS A 45 20.45 14.14 1.22
C LYS A 45 19.33 13.59 0.34
N SER A 46 19.08 14.24 -0.80
CA SER A 46 18.07 13.81 -1.76
C SER A 46 18.69 13.31 -3.07
N LYS A 47 18.10 12.24 -3.61
CA LYS A 47 18.40 11.63 -4.92
C LYS A 47 17.11 11.37 -5.68
N GLY A 48 17.06 11.80 -6.94
CA GLY A 48 16.01 11.45 -7.90
C GLY A 48 16.47 10.31 -8.78
N VAL A 49 15.62 9.32 -9.02
CA VAL A 49 15.88 8.23 -9.96
C VAL A 49 14.72 8.15 -10.93
N GLN A 50 14.99 8.41 -12.21
CA GLN A 50 13.98 8.24 -13.26
C GLN A 50 13.84 6.75 -13.58
N LEU A 51 12.74 6.13 -13.16
CA LEU A 51 12.57 4.68 -13.20
C LEU A 51 11.12 4.31 -13.46
N THR A 52 10.88 3.47 -14.46
CA THR A 52 9.56 2.85 -14.69
C THR A 52 9.45 1.60 -13.83
N ILE A 53 8.38 1.51 -13.03
CA ILE A 53 8.06 0.33 -12.24
C ILE A 53 7.21 -0.62 -13.09
N PRO A 54 7.68 -1.85 -13.38
CA PRO A 54 6.91 -2.82 -14.15
C PRO A 54 5.63 -3.21 -13.42
N MET A 55 4.54 -3.33 -14.16
CA MET A 55 3.21 -3.63 -13.64
C MET A 55 2.78 -5.05 -14.03
N PRO A 56 2.11 -5.79 -13.14
CA PRO A 56 1.48 -7.07 -13.51
C PRO A 56 0.55 -6.94 -14.72
N GLY A 57 0.53 -7.97 -15.58
CA GLY A 57 -0.33 -8.01 -16.77
C GLY A 57 0.05 -7.07 -17.92
N HIS A 58 1.16 -6.32 -17.81
CA HIS A 58 1.69 -5.51 -18.90
C HIS A 58 2.86 -6.24 -19.56
N THR A 59 2.59 -6.84 -20.72
CA THR A 59 3.53 -7.71 -21.43
C THR A 59 4.88 -7.03 -21.67
N VAL A 60 5.94 -7.73 -21.31
CA VAL A 60 7.32 -7.31 -21.54
C VAL A 60 7.77 -7.95 -22.85
N SER A 61 7.84 -7.15 -23.92
CA SER A 61 8.39 -7.58 -25.21
C SER A 61 9.87 -7.96 -25.10
N GLU A 62 10.37 -8.82 -25.98
CA GLU A 62 11.79 -9.23 -26.01
C GLU A 62 12.76 -8.03 -26.02
N SER A 63 12.40 -6.95 -26.73
CA SER A 63 13.20 -5.72 -26.79
C SER A 63 13.24 -4.91 -25.50
N THR A 64 12.28 -5.12 -24.58
CA THR A 64 12.17 -4.37 -23.31
C THR A 64 12.56 -5.20 -22.10
N VAL A 65 12.80 -6.51 -22.24
CA VAL A 65 13.21 -7.40 -21.14
C VAL A 65 14.44 -6.87 -20.41
N GLU A 66 15.52 -6.51 -21.14
CA GLU A 66 16.76 -6.04 -20.52
C GLU A 66 16.54 -4.75 -19.72
N GLN A 67 15.75 -3.81 -20.25
CA GLN A 67 15.40 -2.58 -19.56
C GLN A 67 14.57 -2.86 -18.31
N THR A 68 13.56 -3.72 -18.41
CA THR A 68 12.72 -4.15 -17.28
C THR A 68 13.56 -4.79 -16.18
N THR A 69 14.48 -5.70 -16.53
CA THR A 69 15.41 -6.34 -15.59
C THR A 69 16.27 -5.32 -14.85
N LYS A 70 16.84 -4.35 -15.58
CA LYS A 70 17.60 -3.25 -14.96
C LYS A 70 16.73 -2.42 -14.02
N SER A 71 15.50 -2.11 -14.42
CA SER A 71 14.57 -1.35 -13.58
C SER A 71 14.22 -2.08 -12.29
N VAL A 72 13.96 -3.39 -12.37
CA VAL A 72 13.71 -4.26 -11.21
C VAL A 72 14.92 -4.27 -10.28
N ALA A 73 16.12 -4.44 -10.81
CA ALA A 73 17.35 -4.44 -10.00
C ALA A 73 17.54 -3.12 -9.26
N VAL A 74 17.43 -1.99 -9.96
CA VAL A 74 17.55 -0.66 -9.35
C VAL A 74 16.48 -0.42 -8.28
N LEU A 75 15.23 -0.79 -8.55
CA LEU A 75 14.15 -0.66 -7.55
C LEU A 75 14.43 -1.51 -6.30
N THR A 76 14.89 -2.74 -6.52
CA THR A 76 15.22 -3.70 -5.45
C THR A 76 16.33 -3.15 -4.55
N ASP A 77 17.39 -2.63 -5.14
CA ASP A 77 18.50 -2.03 -4.38
C ASP A 77 18.04 -0.79 -3.59
N LEU A 78 17.26 0.09 -4.20
CA LEU A 78 16.70 1.26 -3.51
C LEU A 78 15.82 0.87 -2.30
N ILE A 79 15.00 -0.18 -2.43
CA ILE A 79 14.18 -0.70 -1.32
C ILE A 79 15.06 -1.29 -0.22
N LYS A 80 16.09 -2.06 -0.58
CA LYS A 80 17.01 -2.67 0.39
C LYS A 80 17.81 -1.61 1.15
N GLU A 81 18.24 -0.55 0.48
CA GLU A 81 18.97 0.58 1.07
C GLU A 81 18.09 1.47 1.96
N SER A 82 16.78 1.47 1.77
CA SER A 82 15.84 2.32 2.51
C SER A 82 15.31 1.64 3.77
N ASP A 83 15.08 2.40 4.84
CA ASP A 83 14.44 1.90 6.07
C ASP A 83 12.90 1.94 5.97
N VAL A 84 12.38 3.00 5.33
CA VAL A 84 10.94 3.27 5.16
C VAL A 84 10.64 3.51 3.68
N VAL A 85 9.64 2.80 3.17
CA VAL A 85 9.19 2.87 1.77
C VAL A 85 7.77 3.45 1.73
N PHE A 86 7.62 4.60 1.09
CA PHE A 86 6.30 5.20 0.84
C PHE A 86 5.78 4.82 -0.55
N LEU A 87 4.63 4.15 -0.60
CA LEU A 87 3.93 3.82 -1.84
C LEU A 87 2.93 4.94 -2.16
N LEU A 88 3.35 5.86 -3.03
CA LEU A 88 2.61 7.07 -3.41
C LEU A 88 2.19 7.05 -4.89
N MET A 89 1.89 5.85 -5.39
CA MET A 89 1.69 5.59 -6.81
C MET A 89 0.24 5.85 -7.22
N ASP A 90 0.04 6.09 -8.51
CA ASP A 90 -1.23 6.48 -9.14
C ASP A 90 -2.10 5.31 -9.58
N SER A 91 -1.58 4.09 -9.55
CA SER A 91 -2.35 2.89 -9.89
C SER A 91 -2.14 1.79 -8.86
N ARG A 92 -3.10 0.87 -8.83
CA ARG A 92 -3.02 -0.33 -7.99
C ARG A 92 -1.92 -1.27 -8.47
N GLU A 93 -1.78 -1.46 -9.77
CA GLU A 93 -0.87 -2.41 -10.40
C GLU A 93 0.59 -2.03 -10.15
N SER A 94 0.88 -0.73 -10.21
CA SER A 94 2.23 -0.20 -10.00
C SER A 94 2.71 -0.38 -8.56
N ARG A 95 1.80 -0.44 -7.57
CA ARG A 95 2.12 -0.73 -6.16
C ARG A 95 2.53 -2.16 -5.89
N TRP A 96 2.17 -3.11 -6.76
CA TRP A 96 2.33 -4.53 -6.47
C TRP A 96 3.79 -4.91 -6.22
N LEU A 97 4.68 -4.56 -7.15
CA LEU A 97 6.09 -4.95 -7.06
C LEU A 97 6.78 -4.33 -5.82
N PRO A 98 6.70 -3.00 -5.56
CA PRO A 98 7.23 -2.42 -4.34
C PRO A 98 6.61 -2.99 -3.05
N ALA A 99 5.31 -3.30 -3.05
CA ALA A 99 4.64 -3.87 -1.89
C ALA A 99 5.15 -5.29 -1.57
N MET A 100 5.29 -6.14 -2.59
CA MET A 100 5.84 -7.49 -2.46
C MET A 100 7.30 -7.43 -1.99
N LEU A 101 8.14 -6.63 -2.65
CA LEU A 101 9.55 -6.45 -2.26
C LEU A 101 9.69 -5.90 -0.83
N GLY A 102 8.85 -4.94 -0.45
CA GLY A 102 8.82 -4.40 0.90
C GLY A 102 8.44 -5.47 1.95
N SER A 103 7.50 -6.35 1.63
CA SER A 103 7.18 -7.50 2.47
C SER A 103 8.31 -8.52 2.53
N PHE A 104 8.95 -8.81 1.40
CA PHE A 104 10.04 -9.79 1.28
C PHE A 104 11.30 -9.38 2.04
N TYR A 105 11.70 -8.11 1.93
CA TYR A 105 12.86 -7.56 2.65
C TYR A 105 12.51 -7.03 4.05
N ASN A 106 11.30 -7.33 4.55
CA ASN A 106 10.80 -6.93 5.87
C ASN A 106 11.00 -5.43 6.18
N LYS A 107 10.60 -4.58 5.24
CA LYS A 107 10.71 -3.12 5.31
C LYS A 107 9.45 -2.49 5.90
N ILE A 108 9.60 -1.30 6.50
CA ILE A 108 8.45 -0.48 6.84
C ILE A 108 7.87 0.07 5.53
N VAL A 109 6.63 -0.31 5.22
CA VAL A 109 5.92 0.18 4.04
C VAL A 109 4.70 0.98 4.48
N ILE A 110 4.63 2.23 4.03
CA ILE A 110 3.48 3.12 4.21
C ILE A 110 2.85 3.36 2.84
N ASN A 111 1.61 2.94 2.67
CA ASN A 111 0.84 3.15 1.46
C ASN A 111 -0.12 4.33 1.62
N ALA A 112 -0.15 5.24 0.64
CA ALA A 112 -1.17 6.26 0.53
C ALA A 112 -1.88 6.19 -0.82
N ALA A 113 -3.20 6.20 -0.78
CA ALA A 113 -4.11 6.07 -1.91
C ALA A 113 -5.14 7.18 -1.88
N LEU A 114 -5.49 7.70 -3.07
CA LEU A 114 -6.44 8.81 -3.19
C LEU A 114 -7.60 8.41 -4.09
N GLY A 115 -8.80 8.74 -3.65
CA GLY A 115 -10.01 8.78 -4.45
C GLY A 115 -10.42 10.22 -4.70
N PHE A 116 -11.59 10.43 -5.31
CA PHE A 116 -12.09 11.77 -5.61
C PHE A 116 -12.25 12.64 -4.35
N ASP A 117 -12.93 12.11 -3.33
CA ASP A 117 -13.27 12.78 -2.07
C ASP A 117 -12.88 11.97 -0.82
N SER A 118 -12.10 10.89 -1.00
CA SER A 118 -11.64 9.98 0.05
C SER A 118 -10.16 9.61 -0.10
N TYR A 119 -9.57 9.06 0.95
CA TYR A 119 -8.19 8.58 0.95
C TYR A 119 -8.01 7.36 1.87
N LEU A 120 -6.95 6.60 1.62
CA LEU A 120 -6.47 5.52 2.47
C LEU A 120 -4.99 5.72 2.74
N VAL A 121 -4.62 5.78 4.01
CA VAL A 121 -3.22 5.72 4.47
C VAL A 121 -3.09 4.46 5.32
N MET A 122 -2.12 3.60 5.05
CA MET A 122 -1.93 2.37 5.84
C MET A 122 -0.47 1.95 5.92
N ARG A 123 -0.13 1.23 6.99
CA ARG A 123 1.15 0.53 7.11
C ARG A 123 0.97 -0.94 6.81
N HIS A 124 1.92 -1.55 6.12
CA HIS A 124 1.90 -3.00 5.92
C HIS A 124 2.37 -3.74 7.18
N GLY A 125 1.93 -4.99 7.35
CA GLY A 125 2.42 -5.85 8.41
C GLY A 125 3.84 -6.37 8.20
N ALA A 126 4.49 -6.73 9.30
CA ALA A 126 5.79 -7.38 9.29
C ALA A 126 5.71 -8.76 8.62
N GLN A 127 6.83 -9.27 8.14
CA GLN A 127 6.91 -10.66 7.74
C GLN A 127 6.77 -11.53 9.00
N ALA A 128 5.80 -12.46 8.99
CA ALA A 128 5.70 -13.44 10.05
C ALA A 128 6.84 -14.43 9.85
N GLY A 129 7.75 -14.55 10.82
CA GLY A 129 8.65 -15.71 10.85
C GLY A 129 7.85 -17.02 10.93
N ASN A 130 8.51 -18.16 10.78
CA ASN A 130 7.91 -19.52 10.78
C ASN A 130 7.07 -19.90 12.02
N ALA A 131 6.83 -18.99 12.95
CA ALA A 131 5.91 -19.18 14.06
C ALA A 131 4.47 -19.03 13.57
N SER A 132 3.76 -20.16 13.48
CA SER A 132 2.31 -20.22 13.38
C SER A 132 1.68 -19.48 14.56
N SER A 133 1.41 -18.20 14.40
CA SER A 133 0.68 -17.42 15.39
C SER A 133 -0.79 -17.40 15.04
N ASP A 134 -1.62 -17.66 16.04
CA ASP A 134 -3.05 -17.46 16.00
C ASP A 134 -3.36 -16.05 15.46
N ALA A 135 -3.89 -15.98 14.24
CA ALA A 135 -4.14 -14.74 13.51
C ALA A 135 -5.41 -14.02 13.99
N SER A 136 -6.09 -14.58 15.00
CA SER A 136 -7.33 -14.05 15.55
C SER A 136 -7.13 -12.67 16.21
N PRO A 137 -8.07 -11.73 16.02
CA PRO A 137 -8.07 -10.47 16.74
C PRO A 137 -8.11 -10.73 18.24
N LYS A 138 -7.18 -10.10 18.97
CA LYS A 138 -7.11 -10.22 20.43
C LYS A 138 -7.85 -9.06 21.06
N GLU A 139 -8.48 -9.31 22.20
CA GLU A 139 -9.21 -8.29 22.94
C GLU A 139 -8.41 -7.83 24.16
N LEU A 140 -8.33 -6.51 24.35
CA LEU A 140 -7.78 -5.88 25.55
C LEU A 140 -8.72 -4.77 26.01
N LYS A 141 -9.41 -4.98 27.14
CA LYS A 141 -10.23 -3.96 27.83
C LYS A 141 -11.18 -3.18 26.88
N GLY A 142 -11.91 -3.88 26.01
CA GLY A 142 -12.85 -3.27 25.05
C GLY A 142 -12.25 -2.81 23.72
N PHE A 143 -10.95 -3.04 23.50
CA PHE A 143 -10.26 -2.83 22.23
C PHE A 143 -9.96 -4.16 21.56
N GLN A 144 -10.10 -4.21 20.24
CA GLN A 144 -9.53 -5.28 19.45
C GLN A 144 -8.18 -4.84 18.89
N PHE A 145 -7.24 -5.77 18.78
CA PHE A 145 -5.96 -5.50 18.13
C PHE A 145 -5.49 -6.66 17.27
N ILE A 146 -4.70 -6.31 16.27
CA ILE A 146 -3.97 -7.26 15.42
C ILE A 146 -2.48 -6.99 15.63
N GLU A 147 -1.72 -8.04 15.92
CA GLU A 147 -0.26 -7.96 16.04
C GLU A 147 0.39 -7.51 14.73
N GLY A 148 1.49 -6.74 14.78
CA GLY A 148 2.10 -6.16 13.59
C GLY A 148 2.49 -7.19 12.52
N ARG A 149 2.93 -8.39 12.92
CA ARG A 149 3.23 -9.52 12.02
C ARG A 149 2.02 -10.09 11.27
N ASN A 150 0.82 -9.87 11.82
CA ASN A 150 -0.45 -10.37 11.29
C ASN A 150 -1.22 -9.28 10.55
N LEU A 151 -0.69 -8.06 10.42
CA LEU A 151 -1.34 -7.02 9.63
C LEU A 151 -1.25 -7.32 8.14
N GLY A 152 -2.34 -7.03 7.44
CA GLY A 152 -2.43 -7.14 5.99
C GLY A 152 -1.61 -6.08 5.26
N CYS A 153 -1.34 -6.31 3.99
CA CYS A 153 -0.89 -5.26 3.08
C CYS A 153 -2.10 -4.65 2.35
N TYR A 154 -1.83 -3.65 1.49
CA TYR A 154 -2.84 -3.05 0.62
C TYR A 154 -3.67 -4.08 -0.17
N PHE A 155 -3.05 -5.19 -0.59
CA PHE A 155 -3.70 -6.27 -1.36
C PHE A 155 -4.39 -7.35 -0.50
N CYS A 156 -4.35 -7.29 0.85
CA CYS A 156 -5.05 -8.29 1.69
C CYS A 156 -6.56 -8.03 1.83
N ASN A 157 -7.00 -6.79 1.61
CA ASN A 157 -8.42 -6.44 1.61
C ASN A 157 -9.10 -6.71 0.26
N ASP A 158 -8.40 -7.39 -0.65
CA ASP A 158 -8.84 -7.62 -2.01
C ASP A 158 -9.70 -8.89 -2.14
N VAL A 159 -10.76 -8.94 -1.34
CA VAL A 159 -11.95 -9.70 -1.70
C VAL A 159 -12.94 -8.64 -2.11
N THR A 160 -13.07 -8.38 -3.41
CA THR A 160 -14.19 -7.58 -3.90
C THR A 160 -15.46 -8.34 -3.52
N ALA A 161 -16.04 -7.99 -2.37
CA ALA A 161 -17.33 -8.48 -1.96
C ALA A 161 -18.33 -8.16 -3.09
N PRO A 162 -19.22 -9.10 -3.47
CA PRO A 162 -20.31 -8.82 -4.39
C PRO A 162 -21.29 -7.90 -3.67
N GLY A 163 -21.11 -6.58 -3.81
CA GLY A 163 -21.97 -5.58 -3.18
C GLY A 163 -21.58 -4.17 -3.61
N ASP A 164 -22.35 -3.61 -4.54
CA ASP A 164 -22.45 -2.19 -4.95
C ASP A 164 -21.20 -1.30 -4.74
N SER A 165 -20.14 -1.59 -5.50
CA SER A 165 -18.86 -0.85 -5.43
C SER A 165 -18.66 0.20 -6.51
N VAL A 166 -19.71 0.66 -7.19
CA VAL A 166 -19.57 1.70 -8.24
C VAL A 166 -19.00 3.02 -7.69
N LYS A 167 -19.23 3.35 -6.41
CA LYS A 167 -18.64 4.54 -5.76
C LYS A 167 -17.21 4.33 -5.25
N ASN A 168 -16.86 3.12 -4.78
CA ASN A 168 -15.57 2.83 -4.15
C ASN A 168 -14.48 2.37 -5.14
N ARG A 169 -14.84 2.08 -6.41
CA ARG A 169 -13.87 1.88 -7.51
C ARG A 169 -13.00 3.11 -7.79
N THR A 170 -13.38 4.29 -7.31
CA THR A 170 -12.64 5.55 -7.57
C THR A 170 -11.31 5.64 -6.83
N LEU A 171 -11.09 4.85 -5.78
CA LEU A 171 -9.82 4.81 -5.08
C LEU A 171 -8.77 4.20 -6.02
N ASP A 172 -7.74 4.99 -6.37
CA ASP A 172 -6.65 4.63 -7.29
C ASP A 172 -7.03 4.45 -8.79
N GLN A 173 -8.23 4.83 -9.23
CA GLN A 173 -8.60 4.79 -10.66
C GLN A 173 -8.62 6.17 -11.35
N GLN A 174 -8.53 7.28 -10.60
CA GLN A 174 -8.62 8.65 -11.16
C GLN A 174 -7.76 9.68 -10.41
N CYS A 175 -6.44 9.47 -10.37
CA CYS A 175 -5.50 10.32 -9.61
C CYS A 175 -5.37 11.79 -10.07
N THR A 176 -5.98 12.19 -11.19
CA THR A 176 -5.98 13.58 -11.67
C THR A 176 -7.19 14.40 -11.23
N VAL A 177 -8.28 13.75 -10.82
CA VAL A 177 -9.50 14.43 -10.39
C VAL A 177 -9.75 14.08 -8.93
N THR A 178 -9.00 14.74 -8.03
CA THR A 178 -9.21 14.67 -6.59
C THR A 178 -9.48 16.06 -6.03
N ARG A 179 -10.25 16.16 -4.95
CA ARG A 179 -10.40 17.43 -4.22
C ARG A 179 -9.02 17.86 -3.72
N PRO A 180 -8.58 19.12 -3.95
CA PRO A 180 -7.19 19.53 -3.71
C PRO A 180 -6.65 19.29 -2.29
N GLY A 181 -7.51 19.32 -1.27
CA GLY A 181 -7.08 19.12 0.12
C GLY A 181 -6.66 17.68 0.47
N ILE A 182 -7.09 16.69 -0.31
CA ILE A 182 -6.90 15.27 0.05
C ILE A 182 -5.45 14.86 0.08
N ALA A 183 -4.68 15.25 -0.95
CA ALA A 183 -3.27 14.86 -1.05
C ALA A 183 -2.46 15.38 0.15
N GLN A 184 -2.76 16.58 0.63
CA GLN A 184 -2.08 17.16 1.79
C GLN A 184 -2.48 16.45 3.10
N ILE A 185 -3.77 16.13 3.28
CA ILE A 185 -4.23 15.38 4.45
C ILE A 185 -3.61 13.98 4.47
N ALA A 186 -3.67 13.25 3.35
CA ALA A 186 -3.10 11.92 3.25
C ALA A 186 -1.57 11.93 3.42
N GLY A 187 -0.87 12.91 2.84
CA GLY A 187 0.56 13.09 3.00
C GLY A 187 0.96 13.35 4.46
N ALA A 188 0.26 14.25 5.15
CA ALA A 188 0.49 14.52 6.57
C ALA A 188 0.27 13.26 7.42
N LEU A 189 -0.85 12.57 7.23
CA LEU A 189 -1.16 11.34 7.98
C LEU A 189 -0.17 10.20 7.69
N ALA A 190 0.33 10.08 6.45
CA ALA A 190 1.33 9.08 6.11
C ALA A 190 2.66 9.34 6.84
N VAL A 191 3.07 10.60 6.95
CA VAL A 191 4.27 11.00 7.70
C VAL A 191 4.07 10.76 9.19
N GLU A 192 2.95 11.21 9.77
CA GLU A 192 2.66 11.00 11.21
C GLU A 192 2.57 9.52 11.57
N LEU A 193 2.00 8.69 10.69
CA LEU A 193 1.96 7.23 10.88
C LEU A 193 3.37 6.63 10.87
N ALA A 194 4.24 7.08 9.96
CA ALA A 194 5.62 6.62 9.89
C ALA A 194 6.42 7.05 11.14
N VAL A 195 6.30 8.30 11.56
CA VAL A 195 6.99 8.81 12.76
C VAL A 195 6.52 8.07 14.01
N SER A 196 5.22 7.88 14.18
CA SER A 196 4.66 7.11 15.30
C SER A 196 5.18 5.67 15.32
N LEU A 197 5.27 5.02 14.15
CA LEU A 197 5.81 3.66 14.05
C LEU A 197 7.30 3.59 14.42
N LEU A 198 8.10 4.59 14.02
CA LEU A 198 9.52 4.66 14.34
C LEU A 198 9.79 4.93 15.83
N GLN A 199 8.87 5.61 16.53
CA GLN A 199 8.96 5.85 17.97
C GLN A 199 8.42 4.69 18.81
N HIS A 200 7.65 3.78 18.22
CA HIS A 200 7.06 2.65 18.93
C HIS A 200 8.14 1.62 19.28
N SER A 201 8.12 1.07 20.51
CA SER A 201 9.12 0.10 20.99
C SER A 201 9.29 -1.11 20.07
N ASP A 202 8.18 -1.60 19.54
CA ASP A 202 8.13 -2.80 18.70
C ASP A 202 8.34 -2.52 17.19
N GLY A 203 8.50 -1.24 16.80
CA GLY A 203 8.72 -0.82 15.43
C GLY A 203 7.74 -1.45 14.44
N LEU A 204 8.26 -2.10 13.39
CA LEU A 204 7.46 -2.79 12.36
C LEU A 204 6.49 -3.85 12.93
N ASN A 205 6.81 -4.45 14.08
CA ASN A 205 5.96 -5.47 14.73
C ASN A 205 4.87 -4.87 15.64
N ALA A 206 4.79 -3.55 15.75
CA ALA A 206 3.82 -2.88 16.58
C ALA A 206 2.38 -3.27 16.22
N SER A 207 1.59 -3.59 17.24
CA SER A 207 0.18 -3.96 17.10
C SER A 207 -0.66 -2.78 16.63
N ALA A 208 -1.71 -3.06 15.87
CA ALA A 208 -2.72 -2.07 15.52
C ALA A 208 -3.97 -2.29 16.35
N PHE A 209 -4.29 -1.32 17.20
CA PHE A 209 -5.54 -1.31 17.95
C PHE A 209 -6.63 -0.63 17.11
N TYR A 210 -7.82 -1.22 17.09
CA TYR A 210 -8.99 -0.63 16.46
C TYR A 210 -10.21 -0.77 17.39
N LYS A 211 -10.99 0.31 17.44
CA LYS A 211 -12.14 0.44 18.34
C LYS A 211 -13.41 -0.01 17.61
N LEU A 212 -14.24 -0.81 18.27
CA LEU A 212 -15.58 -1.12 17.78
C LEU A 212 -16.61 -0.08 18.24
N LYS A 213 -16.54 0.47 19.49
CA LYS A 213 -17.64 1.29 20.05
C LYS A 213 -17.32 2.37 21.13
N CYS A 214 -16.07 2.78 21.42
CA CYS A 214 -15.79 3.78 22.48
C CYS A 214 -14.99 5.02 22.04
N SER A 215 -15.08 6.08 22.83
CA SER A 215 -14.53 7.43 22.56
C SER A 215 -12.99 7.46 22.59
N PRO A 216 -12.31 8.40 21.89
CA PRO A 216 -10.85 8.57 21.88
C PRO A 216 -10.19 8.61 23.26
N ASP A 217 -10.86 9.21 24.24
CA ASP A 217 -10.35 9.55 25.57
C ASP A 217 -10.14 8.34 26.51
N ASP A 218 -10.52 7.13 26.08
CA ASP A 218 -10.43 5.89 26.86
C ASP A 218 -9.26 4.97 26.43
N LEU A 219 -8.16 5.49 25.87
CA LEU A 219 -7.00 4.64 25.55
C LEU A 219 -6.45 4.00 26.84
N PRO A 220 -6.29 2.67 26.90
CA PRO A 220 -5.75 2.03 28.09
C PRO A 220 -4.32 2.56 28.31
N PRO A 221 -3.94 2.89 29.56
CA PRO A 221 -2.59 3.39 29.87
C PRO A 221 -1.46 2.45 29.42
N GLU A 222 -1.76 1.17 29.20
CA GLU A 222 -0.83 0.19 28.61
C GLU A 222 -0.54 0.48 27.13
N VAL A 223 -1.53 0.92 26.36
CA VAL A 223 -1.38 1.28 24.93
C VAL A 223 -0.69 2.63 24.80
N GLU A 224 -1.06 3.61 25.62
CA GLU A 224 -0.40 4.93 25.61
C GLU A 224 1.09 4.83 25.95
N ARG A 225 1.47 3.89 26.82
CA ARG A 225 2.88 3.65 27.17
C ARG A 225 3.70 3.01 26.04
N GLN A 226 3.08 2.41 25.03
CA GLN A 226 3.80 1.77 23.92
C GLN A 226 4.27 2.77 22.85
N CYS A 227 3.58 3.90 22.71
CA CYS A 227 3.91 4.94 21.73
C CYS A 227 3.66 6.34 22.30
N LEU A 228 4.72 7.13 22.42
CA LEU A 228 4.68 8.51 22.93
C LEU A 228 3.78 9.45 22.11
N LEU A 229 3.57 9.13 20.83
CA LEU A 229 2.79 9.94 19.89
C LEU A 229 1.32 9.50 19.80
N GLY A 230 0.89 8.57 20.66
CA GLY A 230 -0.50 8.11 20.76
C GLY A 230 -0.77 6.83 19.97
N LEU A 231 -2.02 6.66 19.55
CA LEU A 231 -2.49 5.44 18.90
C LEU A 231 -1.79 5.21 17.56
N LEU A 232 -1.35 3.97 17.34
CA LEU A 232 -0.74 3.52 16.08
C LEU A 232 -1.73 2.65 15.27
N PRO A 233 -2.51 3.23 14.33
CA PRO A 233 -3.46 2.47 13.54
C PRO A 233 -2.79 1.58 12.49
N HIS A 234 -3.53 0.61 11.97
CA HIS A 234 -3.15 -0.14 10.77
C HIS A 234 -3.43 0.68 9.51
N SER A 235 -4.66 1.17 9.41
CA SER A 235 -5.10 2.02 8.31
C SER A 235 -5.98 3.16 8.79
N ILE A 236 -5.94 4.26 8.04
CA ILE A 236 -6.73 5.47 8.23
C ILE A 236 -7.47 5.68 6.91
N ARG A 237 -8.79 5.62 6.95
CA ARG A 237 -9.65 5.97 5.81
C ARG A 237 -10.40 7.24 6.13
N GLY A 238 -10.22 8.26 5.30
CA GLY A 238 -10.90 9.53 5.47
C GLY A 238 -11.89 9.81 4.35
N PHE A 239 -12.99 10.46 4.70
CA PHE A 239 -14.08 10.83 3.80
C PHE A 239 -14.37 12.31 3.97
N LEU A 240 -14.02 13.12 2.96
CA LEU A 240 -14.25 14.57 3.00
C LEU A 240 -15.72 15.00 2.95
N PRO A 241 -16.68 14.27 2.36
CA PRO A 241 -18.08 14.68 2.39
C PRO A 241 -18.65 14.74 3.81
N SER A 242 -18.23 13.81 4.67
CA SER A 242 -18.66 13.70 6.07
C SER A 242 -17.65 14.26 7.07
N PHE A 243 -16.45 14.64 6.62
CA PHE A 243 -15.33 15.02 7.48
C PHE A 243 -15.01 13.97 8.55
N THR A 244 -15.11 12.69 8.19
CA THR A 244 -14.89 11.56 9.10
C THR A 244 -13.66 10.76 8.75
N ASN A 245 -12.97 10.26 9.78
CA ASN A 245 -11.91 9.27 9.67
C ASN A 245 -12.33 7.99 10.38
N ILE A 246 -12.03 6.84 9.79
CA ILE A 246 -12.19 5.52 10.40
C ILE A 246 -10.84 4.80 10.41
N LEU A 247 -10.62 3.96 11.43
CA LEU A 247 -9.34 3.28 11.67
C LEU A 247 -9.44 1.75 11.59
N PRO A 248 -9.83 1.17 10.43
CA PRO A 248 -9.96 -0.27 10.32
C PRO A 248 -8.60 -0.97 10.36
N ALA A 249 -8.59 -2.20 10.86
CA ALA A 249 -7.45 -3.08 10.80
C ALA A 249 -7.83 -4.36 10.03
N THR A 250 -6.86 -4.92 9.31
CA THR A 250 -7.07 -6.11 8.46
C THR A 250 -5.99 -7.11 8.77
N ILE A 251 -6.40 -8.37 8.91
CA ILE A 251 -5.47 -9.49 9.08
C ILE A 251 -4.84 -9.82 7.73
N LYS A 252 -3.58 -10.26 7.75
CA LYS A 252 -2.90 -10.81 6.58
C LYS A 252 -3.72 -11.95 5.99
N TYR A 253 -4.00 -11.84 4.70
CA TYR A 253 -4.74 -12.86 3.97
C TYR A 253 -3.78 -13.93 3.44
N ASP A 254 -4.03 -15.20 3.78
CA ASP A 254 -3.15 -16.32 3.41
C ASP A 254 -3.00 -16.51 1.89
N LYS A 255 -3.98 -16.05 1.11
CA LYS A 255 -3.99 -16.08 -0.36
C LYS A 255 -3.79 -14.70 -0.98
N CYS A 256 -3.15 -13.77 -0.27
CA CYS A 256 -2.84 -12.45 -0.80
C CYS A 256 -1.86 -12.54 -1.99
N VAL A 257 -2.14 -11.84 -3.08
CA VAL A 257 -1.29 -11.79 -4.29
C VAL A 257 0.05 -11.05 -4.11
N ALA A 258 0.31 -10.47 -2.94
CA ALA A 258 1.53 -9.68 -2.68
C ALA A 258 2.34 -10.17 -1.46
N CYS A 259 1.70 -10.47 -0.32
CA CYS A 259 2.41 -10.82 0.92
C CYS A 259 2.08 -12.22 1.47
N SER A 260 1.39 -13.07 0.71
CA SER A 260 1.19 -14.47 1.09
C SER A 260 2.51 -15.24 1.07
N HIS A 261 2.57 -16.31 1.84
CA HIS A 261 3.76 -17.16 1.88
C HIS A 261 4.08 -17.76 0.51
N SER A 262 3.07 -18.17 -0.27
CA SER A 262 3.30 -18.76 -1.60
C SER A 262 3.94 -17.77 -2.57
N ILE A 263 3.48 -16.51 -2.59
CA ILE A 263 4.06 -15.47 -3.45
C ILE A 263 5.50 -15.16 -3.06
N LEU A 264 5.76 -15.02 -1.76
CA LEU A 264 7.12 -14.72 -1.28
C LEU A 264 8.07 -15.89 -1.52
N GLN A 265 7.61 -17.14 -1.38
CA GLN A 265 8.39 -18.33 -1.65
C GLN A 265 8.72 -18.47 -3.15
N GLU A 266 7.77 -18.19 -4.04
CA GLU A 266 7.99 -18.24 -5.49
C GLU A 266 9.03 -17.20 -5.93
N TYR A 267 8.96 -16.00 -5.36
CA TYR A 267 9.98 -14.97 -5.57
C TYR A 267 11.35 -15.37 -4.99
N GLU A 268 11.39 -16.05 -3.84
CA GLU A 268 12.63 -16.57 -3.27
C GLU A 268 13.29 -17.63 -4.17
N SER A 269 12.50 -18.51 -4.79
CA SER A 269 13.01 -19.59 -5.64
C SER A 269 13.39 -19.15 -7.05
N GLU A 270 12.55 -18.34 -7.70
CA GLU A 270 12.71 -18.00 -9.12
C GLU A 270 13.20 -16.56 -9.36
N GLY A 271 13.08 -15.68 -8.37
CA GLY A 271 13.52 -14.29 -8.45
C GLY A 271 12.94 -13.55 -9.65
N LEU A 272 13.82 -13.14 -10.56
CA LEU A 272 13.45 -12.37 -11.75
C LEU A 272 12.55 -13.17 -12.71
N GLU A 273 12.71 -14.49 -12.79
CA GLU A 273 11.91 -15.31 -13.71
C GLU A 273 10.43 -15.29 -13.33
N PHE A 274 10.13 -15.44 -12.04
CA PHE A 274 8.79 -15.25 -11.49
C PHE A 274 8.23 -13.87 -11.81
N LEU A 275 9.03 -12.81 -11.60
CA LEU A 275 8.60 -11.45 -11.90
C LEU A 275 8.23 -11.27 -13.39
N LEU A 276 9.03 -11.83 -14.31
CA LEU A 276 8.74 -11.78 -15.74
C LEU A 276 7.45 -12.56 -16.09
N LYS A 277 7.20 -13.71 -15.46
CA LYS A 277 5.94 -14.45 -15.61
C LYS A 277 4.74 -13.60 -15.16
N VAL A 278 4.86 -12.91 -14.02
CA VAL A 278 3.82 -12.00 -13.49
C VAL A 278 3.56 -10.79 -14.39
N PHE A 279 4.61 -10.15 -14.91
CA PHE A 279 4.43 -9.00 -15.80
C PHE A 279 3.74 -9.42 -17.10
N ASN A 280 4.04 -10.61 -17.61
CA ASN A 280 3.39 -11.13 -18.81
C ASN A 280 1.97 -11.67 -18.60
N SER A 281 1.60 -12.04 -17.36
CA SER A 281 0.28 -12.58 -17.04
C SER A 281 -0.12 -12.29 -15.60
N SER A 282 -1.16 -11.47 -15.40
CA SER A 282 -1.76 -11.25 -14.08
C SER A 282 -2.37 -12.54 -13.50
N LYS A 283 -2.84 -13.46 -14.36
CA LYS A 283 -3.40 -14.76 -13.95
C LYS A 283 -2.37 -15.61 -13.20
N HIS A 284 -1.09 -15.48 -13.54
CA HIS A 284 -0.03 -16.22 -12.83
C HIS A 284 0.00 -15.88 -11.33
N LEU A 285 -0.30 -14.63 -10.95
CA LEU A 285 -0.42 -14.25 -9.53
C LEU A 285 -1.59 -14.96 -8.84
N GLU A 286 -2.74 -15.05 -9.52
CA GLU A 286 -3.93 -15.72 -8.98
C GLU A 286 -3.70 -17.22 -8.78
N ASP A 287 -2.99 -17.84 -9.73
CA ASP A 287 -2.63 -19.25 -9.68
C ASP A 287 -1.67 -19.54 -8.52
N VAL A 288 -0.59 -18.76 -8.37
CA VAL A 288 0.38 -18.91 -7.25
C VAL A 288 -0.25 -18.57 -5.90
N ALA A 289 -1.17 -17.60 -5.86
CA ALA A 289 -1.95 -17.28 -4.66
C ALA A 289 -3.06 -18.32 -4.37
N LYS A 290 -3.28 -19.31 -5.24
CA LYS A 290 -4.35 -20.33 -5.12
C LYS A 290 -5.75 -19.70 -5.05
N LEU A 291 -5.94 -18.58 -5.73
CA LEU A 291 -7.23 -17.91 -5.91
C LEU A 291 -8.04 -18.58 -7.02
N THR A 292 -7.41 -19.03 -8.10
CA THR A 292 -8.08 -19.75 -9.19
C THR A 292 -8.82 -20.99 -8.66
N ALA A 293 -8.14 -21.83 -7.88
CA ALA A 293 -8.75 -23.01 -7.26
C ALA A 293 -9.86 -22.65 -6.25
N LEU A 294 -9.75 -21.50 -5.58
CA LEU A 294 -10.81 -21.01 -4.69
C LEU A 294 -12.06 -20.64 -5.50
N LEU A 295 -11.89 -19.86 -6.57
CA LEU A 295 -12.97 -19.44 -7.46
C LEU A 295 -13.64 -20.61 -8.18
N GLU A 296 -12.87 -21.62 -8.58
CA GLU A 296 -13.40 -22.86 -9.16
C GLU A 296 -14.15 -23.72 -8.13
N SER A 297 -13.75 -23.67 -6.85
CA SER A 297 -14.46 -24.35 -5.76
C SER A 297 -15.74 -23.64 -5.31
N PHE A 298 -15.90 -22.36 -5.66
CA PHE A 298 -17.17 -21.65 -5.51
C PHE A 298 -18.11 -22.08 -6.65
N ASP A 299 -18.89 -23.12 -6.40
CA ASP A 299 -19.99 -23.50 -7.29
C ASP A 299 -21.04 -22.38 -7.29
N PHE A 300 -21.09 -21.59 -8.37
CA PHE A 300 -22.06 -20.50 -8.54
C PHE A 300 -23.52 -20.98 -8.37
N ASN A 301 -23.79 -22.28 -8.53
CA ASN A 301 -25.12 -22.85 -8.32
C ASN A 301 -25.56 -22.83 -6.84
N GLN A 302 -24.65 -22.98 -5.87
CA GLN A 302 -25.03 -22.97 -4.44
C GLN A 302 -25.35 -21.57 -3.91
N VAL A 303 -24.83 -20.51 -4.54
CA VAL A 303 -25.09 -19.12 -4.13
C VAL A 303 -26.45 -18.64 -4.65
N MET A 304 -26.90 -19.15 -5.80
CA MET A 304 -28.19 -18.80 -6.40
C MET A 304 -29.37 -19.46 -5.66
N GLU A 305 -29.19 -20.65 -5.10
CA GLU A 305 -30.23 -21.31 -4.28
C GLU A 305 -30.55 -20.54 -2.99
N LEU A 306 -29.61 -19.77 -2.44
CA LEU A 306 -29.82 -18.96 -1.22
C LEU A 306 -30.50 -17.61 -1.48
N SER A 307 -30.54 -17.13 -2.74
CA SER A 307 -31.23 -15.88 -3.08
C SER A 307 -32.73 -16.08 -3.39
N ASP A 308 -33.14 -17.32 -3.64
CA ASP A 308 -34.52 -17.66 -4.04
C ASP A 308 -35.43 -18.01 -2.86
N GLU A 309 -34.92 -18.01 -1.61
CA GLU A 309 -35.72 -18.26 -0.39
C GLU A 309 -36.32 -17.00 0.27
N VAL A 310 -36.32 -15.84 -0.41
CA VAL A 310 -37.07 -14.65 0.04
C VAL A 310 -38.18 -14.33 -0.96
N SER A 311 -39.13 -15.25 -1.07
CA SER A 311 -40.47 -14.96 -1.56
C SER A 311 -41.48 -15.79 -0.78
N ASP A 312 -41.97 -15.21 0.31
CA ASP A 312 -43.37 -15.27 0.76
C ASP A 312 -43.65 -14.13 1.76
#